data_AF-A0A327TZP8-F1
#
_entry.id   AF-A0A327TZP8-F1
#
_cell.length_a   1.000
_cell.length_b   1.000
_cell.length_c   1.000
_cell.angle_alpha   90.00
_cell.angle_beta   90.00
_cell.angle_gamma   90.00
#
_symmetry.space_group_name_H-M   'P 1'
#
loop_
_entity.id
_entity.type
_entity.pdbx_description
1 polymer ?
#
loop_
_entity_poly.entity_id
_entity_poly.type
_entity_poly.pdbx_seq_one_letter_code
_entity_poly.pdbx_strand_id
1 'polypeptide(L)'
;MNTSTRYRVHISRDGQLHIDSEPHVVPDGVDPSQVVVQVLHIEAAGSGQPVLVQVQDERTATRFDMQVMPDGTTQAAGAPPAAPQPTPAGTGQPPSSLFERLAAAQAAGRAHNFDAAIVAADDILQQLTAEQGETASATLEAAQFRADLAYLSGEFAFATVSWTWLALAWFDRLGPGKRRTQIAAQNAAQAWMHLPPHEAGPLASDLVNMLMEVAAPERTATIRAQIAQRLGQPTN
;
A
#
# COMPACT_ATOMS: atom_id res chain seq x y z
N MET A 1 -15.49 20.00 -4.97
CA MET A 1 -14.31 20.55 -4.25
C MET A 1 -13.24 19.47 -4.29
N ASN A 2 -12.11 19.70 -4.98
CA ASN A 2 -10.97 18.77 -5.02
C ASN A 2 -10.23 18.85 -3.68
N THR A 3 -10.49 17.92 -2.78
CA THR A 3 -9.69 17.75 -1.56
C THR A 3 -8.59 16.74 -1.83
N SER A 4 -7.53 17.15 -2.52
CA SER A 4 -6.32 16.32 -2.61
C SER A 4 -5.77 16.14 -1.19
N THR A 5 -5.65 14.90 -0.75
CA THR A 5 -5.08 14.55 0.56
C THR A 5 -3.61 14.96 0.59
N ARG A 6 -3.20 15.66 1.65
CA ARG A 6 -1.84 16.18 1.80
C ARG A 6 -1.11 15.42 2.90
N TYR A 7 0.02 14.81 2.56
CA TYR A 7 0.89 14.11 3.50
C TYR A 7 2.20 14.85 3.73
N ARG A 8 2.74 14.69 4.94
CA ARG A 8 4.07 15.17 5.31
C ARG A 8 5.01 13.99 5.45
N VAL A 9 6.04 13.97 4.62
CA VAL A 9 7.10 12.96 4.62
C VAL A 9 8.34 13.57 5.27
N HIS A 10 8.91 12.85 6.22
CA HIS A 10 10.14 13.21 6.90
C HIS A 10 11.14 12.07 6.77
N ILE A 11 12.30 12.36 6.19
CA ILE A 11 13.43 11.46 6.11
C ILE A 11 14.50 12.03 7.03
N SER A 12 14.76 11.34 8.14
CA SER A 12 15.72 11.77 9.12
C SER A 12 17.16 11.57 8.64
N ARG A 13 18.11 12.21 9.32
CA ARG A 13 19.54 12.14 8.97
C ARG A 13 20.12 10.72 9.02
N ASP A 14 19.56 9.85 9.86
CA ASP A 14 19.89 8.42 9.99
C ASP A 14 19.12 7.52 9.01
N GLY A 15 18.32 8.10 8.11
CA GLY A 15 17.63 7.38 7.04
C GLY A 15 16.28 6.77 7.44
N GLN A 16 15.76 7.06 8.64
CA GLN A 16 14.42 6.67 9.03
C GLN A 16 13.39 7.46 8.21
N LEU A 17 12.38 6.76 7.73
CA LEU A 17 11.28 7.35 6.97
C LEU A 17 10.04 7.44 7.85
N HIS A 18 9.43 8.62 7.90
CA HIS A 18 8.12 8.84 8.50
C HIS A 18 7.16 9.47 7.50
N ILE A 19 5.95 8.95 7.39
CA ILE A 19 4.85 9.55 6.63
C ILE A 19 3.74 9.90 7.62
N ASP A 20 3.40 11.19 7.74
CA ASP A 20 2.46 11.72 8.74
C ASP A 20 2.79 11.25 10.18
N SER A 21 4.08 11.21 10.50
CA SER A 21 4.63 10.71 11.77
C SER A 21 4.51 9.19 11.99
N GLU A 22 3.99 8.42 11.04
CA GLU A 22 4.04 6.96 11.08
C GLU A 22 5.40 6.46 10.53
N PRO A 23 6.14 5.62 11.29
CA PRO A 23 7.43 5.09 10.83
C PRO A 23 7.25 4.06 9.71
N HIS A 24 8.16 4.09 8.75
CA HIS A 24 8.24 3.14 7.63
C HIS A 24 9.66 2.60 7.51
N VAL A 25 9.75 1.30 7.20
CA VAL A 25 11.02 0.61 7.03
C VAL A 25 11.60 0.95 5.66
N VAL A 26 12.82 1.48 5.64
CA VAL A 26 13.62 1.66 4.42
C VAL A 26 14.64 0.52 4.33
N PRO A 27 14.62 -0.30 3.28
CA PRO A 27 15.62 -1.33 3.06
C PRO A 27 17.03 -0.78 2.84
N ASP A 28 18.04 -1.55 3.23
CA ASP A 28 19.44 -1.19 2.97
C ASP A 28 19.71 -1.04 1.46
N GLY A 29 20.39 0.06 1.10
CA GLY A 29 20.75 0.38 -0.28
C GLY A 29 19.62 0.99 -1.13
N VAL A 30 18.44 1.23 -0.55
CA VAL A 30 17.29 1.83 -1.25
C VAL A 30 17.13 3.28 -0.83
N ASP A 31 16.86 4.15 -1.79
CA ASP A 31 16.56 5.54 -1.44
C ASP A 31 15.17 5.64 -0.78
N PRO A 32 15.05 6.23 0.42
CA PRO A 32 13.78 6.45 1.10
C PRO A 32 12.71 7.11 0.23
N SER A 33 13.09 7.96 -0.73
CA SER A 33 12.15 8.62 -1.64
C SER A 33 11.44 7.62 -2.56
N GLN A 34 12.07 6.51 -2.92
CA GLN A 34 11.41 5.46 -3.70
C GLN A 34 10.34 4.73 -2.87
N VAL A 35 10.62 4.49 -1.58
CA VAL A 35 9.65 3.88 -0.65
C VAL A 35 8.44 4.80 -0.48
N VAL A 36 8.67 6.11 -0.35
CA VAL A 36 7.62 7.13 -0.29
C VAL A 36 6.70 7.07 -1.51
N VAL A 37 7.27 7.05 -2.73
CA VAL A 37 6.48 7.03 -3.96
C VAL A 37 5.62 5.77 -4.05
N GLN A 38 6.15 4.61 -3.68
CA GLN A 38 5.40 3.35 -3.76
C GLN A 38 4.24 3.30 -2.76
N VAL A 39 4.47 3.67 -1.50
CA VAL A 39 3.41 3.72 -0.47
C VAL A 39 2.31 4.70 -0.89
N LEU A 40 2.71 5.90 -1.32
CA LEU A 40 1.75 6.94 -1.68
C LEU A 40 1.06 6.69 -3.02
N HIS A 41 1.66 5.90 -3.91
CA HIS A 41 1.00 5.41 -5.12
C HIS A 41 -0.17 4.50 -4.77
N ILE A 42 0.04 3.54 -3.88
CA ILE A 42 -1.03 2.62 -3.46
C ILE A 42 -2.16 3.42 -2.79
N GLU A 43 -1.84 4.44 -2.01
CA GLU A 43 -2.86 5.33 -1.41
C GLU A 43 -3.59 6.21 -2.44
N ALA A 44 -2.87 6.75 -3.43
CA ALA A 44 -3.47 7.50 -4.52
C ALA A 44 -4.38 6.61 -5.37
N ALA A 45 -3.96 5.37 -5.62
CA ALA A 45 -4.75 4.35 -6.30
C ALA A 45 -6.01 3.99 -5.49
N GLY A 46 -5.87 3.71 -4.19
CA GLY A 46 -6.98 3.35 -3.31
C GLY A 46 -8.02 4.46 -3.14
N SER A 47 -7.60 5.72 -3.13
CA SER A 47 -8.51 6.86 -3.09
C SER A 47 -9.04 7.29 -4.46
N GLY A 48 -8.43 6.80 -5.55
CA GLY A 48 -8.67 7.27 -6.92
C GLY A 48 -8.37 8.75 -7.12
N GLN A 49 -7.60 9.37 -6.22
CA GLN A 49 -7.29 10.79 -6.22
C GLN A 49 -5.78 11.03 -6.12
N PRO A 50 -5.25 12.09 -6.77
CA PRO A 50 -3.86 12.46 -6.59
C PRO A 50 -3.57 12.83 -5.13
N VAL A 51 -2.43 12.34 -4.66
CA VAL A 51 -1.92 12.57 -3.32
C VAL A 51 -0.85 13.66 -3.37
N LEU A 52 -1.01 14.72 -2.56
CA LEU A 52 -0.01 15.78 -2.43
C LEU A 52 0.95 15.45 -1.29
N VAL A 53 2.24 15.58 -1.54
CA VAL A 53 3.31 15.15 -0.64
C VAL A 53 4.25 16.30 -0.42
N GLN A 54 4.52 16.61 0.84
CA GLN A 54 5.60 17.49 1.22
C GLN A 54 6.74 16.65 1.80
N VAL A 55 7.84 16.55 1.07
CA VAL A 55 9.02 15.79 1.49
C VAL A 55 10.02 16.72 2.15
N GLN A 56 10.47 16.35 3.34
CA GLN A 56 11.59 16.96 4.04
C GLN A 56 12.68 15.90 4.25
N ASP A 57 13.79 16.01 3.52
CA ASP A 57 14.94 15.12 3.65
C ASP A 57 16.09 15.84 4.36
N GLU A 58 16.37 15.42 5.59
CA GLU A 58 17.43 16.00 6.42
C GLU A 58 18.83 15.55 6.00
N ARG A 59 18.96 14.43 5.27
CA ARG A 59 20.26 13.94 4.77
C ARG A 59 20.82 14.87 3.71
N THR A 60 19.92 15.41 2.88
CA THR A 60 20.24 16.31 1.77
C THR A 60 19.90 17.76 2.07
N ALA A 61 19.28 18.05 3.23
CA ALA A 61 18.74 19.35 3.60
C ALA A 61 17.76 19.92 2.54
N THR A 62 17.02 19.04 1.85
CA THR A 62 16.07 19.42 0.81
C THR A 62 14.63 19.36 1.31
N ARG A 63 13.81 20.26 0.78
CA ARG A 63 12.36 20.25 0.96
C ARG A 63 11.71 20.51 -0.39
N PHE A 64 10.82 19.62 -0.79
CA PHE A 64 10.09 19.77 -2.05
C PHE A 64 8.67 19.21 -1.93
N ASP A 65 7.79 19.73 -2.77
CA ASP A 65 6.43 19.25 -2.89
C ASP A 65 6.31 18.39 -4.17
N MET A 66 5.72 17.20 -4.02
CA MET A 66 5.47 16.23 -5.08
C MET A 66 4.00 15.85 -5.08
N GLN A 67 3.47 15.51 -6.24
CA GLN A 67 2.16 14.88 -6.39
C GLN A 67 2.36 13.45 -6.89
N VAL A 68 1.75 12.49 -6.19
CA VAL A 68 1.72 11.08 -6.59
C VAL A 68 0.34 10.79 -7.17
N MET A 69 0.32 10.33 -8.41
CA MET A 69 -0.91 10.06 -9.14
C MET A 69 -1.38 8.62 -8.90
N PRO A 70 -2.70 8.33 -9.06
CA PRO A 70 -3.24 6.98 -8.92
C PRO A 70 -2.64 5.95 -9.89
N ASP A 71 -2.06 6.41 -11.01
CA ASP A 71 -1.38 5.56 -11.99
C ASP A 71 0.11 5.30 -11.67
N GLY A 72 0.62 5.86 -10.57
CA GLY A 72 2.00 5.69 -10.11
C GLY A 72 2.98 6.69 -10.68
N THR A 73 2.54 7.60 -11.53
CA THR A 73 3.36 8.71 -11.98
C THR A 73 3.54 9.74 -10.86
N THR A 74 4.70 10.39 -10.83
CA THR A 74 4.99 11.48 -9.91
C THR A 74 5.20 12.76 -10.68
N GLN A 75 4.62 13.86 -10.18
CA GLN A 75 4.85 15.20 -10.70
C GLN A 75 5.44 16.07 -9.59
N ALA A 76 6.61 16.65 -9.85
CA ALA A 76 7.09 17.74 -9.00
C ALA A 76 6.20 18.97 -9.26
N ALA A 77 5.81 19.68 -8.20
CA ALA A 77 5.09 20.94 -8.35
C ALA A 77 6.03 22.01 -8.95
N GLY A 78 6.16 22.05 -10.28
CA GLY A 78 6.81 23.15 -11.03
C GLY A 78 8.11 22.85 -11.81
N ALA A 79 8.41 21.62 -12.24
CA ALA A 79 9.53 21.37 -13.16
C ALA A 79 9.28 20.21 -14.16
N PRO A 80 9.93 20.21 -15.35
CA PRO A 80 9.67 19.25 -16.43
C PRO A 80 10.14 17.82 -16.10
N PRO A 81 9.70 16.79 -16.85
CA PRO A 81 9.89 15.39 -16.50
C PRO A 81 11.38 15.00 -16.48
N ALA A 82 11.82 14.39 -15.39
CA ALA A 82 13.16 13.80 -15.27
C ALA A 82 13.18 12.38 -15.86
N ALA A 83 14.21 12.10 -16.65
CA ALA A 83 14.46 10.82 -17.32
C ALA A 83 14.81 9.67 -16.34
N PRO A 84 14.71 8.40 -16.76
CA PRO A 84 14.97 7.23 -15.91
C PRO A 84 16.43 7.19 -15.45
N GLN A 85 16.67 6.99 -14.15
CA GLN A 85 18.01 6.75 -13.60
C GLN A 85 18.26 5.26 -13.31
N PRO A 86 19.52 4.80 -13.32
CA PRO A 86 19.90 3.41 -13.54
C PRO A 86 19.93 2.55 -12.27
N THR A 87 19.72 1.24 -12.46
CA THR A 87 19.84 0.15 -11.48
C THR A 87 21.29 -0.11 -11.06
N PRO A 88 21.59 -0.28 -9.75
CA PRO A 88 22.81 -0.94 -9.32
C PRO A 88 22.64 -2.47 -9.34
N ALA A 89 23.58 -3.16 -9.99
CA ALA A 89 23.80 -4.60 -9.84
C ALA A 89 24.71 -4.85 -8.62
N GLY A 90 24.39 -5.83 -7.76
CA GLY A 90 25.23 -6.13 -6.60
C GLY A 90 24.87 -7.41 -5.84
N THR A 91 25.60 -8.48 -6.17
CA THR A 91 26.06 -9.63 -5.35
C THR A 91 25.07 -10.44 -4.49
N GLY A 92 24.89 -11.70 -4.90
CA GLY A 92 24.17 -12.72 -4.14
C GLY A 92 24.91 -13.16 -2.88
N GLN A 93 24.23 -13.01 -1.75
CA GLN A 93 24.47 -13.71 -0.50
C GLN A 93 23.10 -14.05 0.10
N PRO A 94 22.85 -15.28 0.59
CA PRO A 94 21.55 -15.62 1.14
C PRO A 94 21.30 -14.84 2.44
N PRO A 95 20.17 -14.11 2.56
CA PRO A 95 19.86 -13.29 3.74
C PRO A 95 19.56 -14.17 4.95
N SER A 96 20.12 -13.83 6.13
CA SER A 96 20.01 -14.65 7.34
C SER A 96 19.12 -14.03 8.42
N SER A 97 18.80 -12.73 8.34
CA SER A 97 17.83 -12.08 9.23
C SER A 97 16.46 -11.88 8.55
N LEU A 98 15.38 -11.79 9.34
CA LEU A 98 14.02 -11.48 8.84
C LEU A 98 13.98 -10.11 8.14
N PHE A 99 14.73 -9.14 8.68
CA PHE A 99 14.84 -7.79 8.12
C PHE A 99 15.48 -7.80 6.72
N GLU A 100 16.58 -8.53 6.54
CA GLU A 100 17.22 -8.69 5.23
C GLU A 100 16.32 -9.40 4.21
N ARG A 101 15.53 -10.39 4.67
CA ARG A 101 14.56 -11.09 3.81
C ARG A 101 13.44 -10.15 3.37
N LEU A 102 12.91 -9.31 4.26
CA LEU A 102 11.90 -8.31 3.92
C LEU A 102 12.47 -7.27 2.94
N ALA A 103 13.69 -6.79 3.19
CA ALA A 103 14.40 -5.88 2.32
C ALA A 103 14.59 -6.46 0.90
N ALA A 104 14.98 -7.74 0.80
CA ALA A 104 15.14 -8.45 -0.45
C ALA A 104 13.80 -8.65 -1.18
N ALA A 105 12.74 -9.02 -0.46
CA ALA A 105 11.40 -9.17 -1.03
C ALA A 105 10.88 -7.83 -1.59
N GLN A 106 11.07 -6.75 -0.85
CA GLN A 106 10.73 -5.40 -1.29
C GLN A 106 11.56 -4.95 -2.50
N ALA A 107 12.84 -5.32 -2.56
CA ALA A 107 13.70 -5.05 -3.72
C ALA A 107 13.24 -5.81 -4.96
N ALA A 108 12.86 -7.09 -4.82
CA ALA A 108 12.29 -7.86 -5.90
C ALA A 108 10.97 -7.25 -6.41
N GLY A 109 10.09 -6.81 -5.51
CA GLY A 109 8.83 -6.16 -5.86
C GLY A 109 9.04 -4.86 -6.64
N ARG A 110 9.98 -4.02 -6.23
CA ARG A 110 10.37 -2.80 -6.96
C ARG A 110 10.97 -3.08 -8.33
N ALA A 111 11.69 -4.18 -8.48
CA ALA A 111 12.23 -4.62 -9.77
C ALA A 111 11.17 -5.27 -10.67
N HIS A 112 9.88 -5.25 -10.28
CA HIS A 112 8.79 -5.97 -10.93
C HIS A 112 9.01 -7.49 -11.04
N ASN A 113 9.90 -8.04 -10.23
CA ASN A 113 10.07 -9.47 -10.08
C ASN A 113 9.07 -9.98 -9.02
N PHE A 114 7.79 -9.93 -9.38
CA PHE A 114 6.69 -10.20 -8.46
C PHE A 114 6.70 -11.65 -7.97
N ASP A 115 7.04 -12.63 -8.82
CA ASP A 115 7.11 -14.03 -8.41
C ASP A 115 8.07 -14.24 -7.23
N ALA A 116 9.29 -13.67 -7.32
CA ALA A 116 10.27 -13.77 -6.25
C ALA A 116 9.84 -12.98 -5.00
N ALA A 117 9.24 -11.81 -5.19
CA ALA A 117 8.75 -10.98 -4.09
C ALA A 117 7.61 -11.66 -3.32
N ILE A 118 6.68 -12.30 -4.05
CA ILE A 118 5.54 -13.02 -3.50
C ILE A 118 6.00 -14.23 -2.70
N VAL A 119 6.87 -15.08 -3.27
CA VAL A 119 7.40 -16.25 -2.56
C VAL A 119 8.10 -15.83 -1.26
N ALA A 120 8.93 -14.78 -1.31
CA ALA A 120 9.60 -14.28 -0.12
C ALA A 120 8.61 -13.68 0.91
N ALA A 121 7.59 -12.96 0.45
CA ALA A 121 6.57 -12.39 1.33
C ALA A 121 5.71 -13.47 2.00
N ASP A 122 5.34 -14.53 1.28
CA ASP A 122 4.59 -15.67 1.82
C ASP A 122 5.42 -16.42 2.89
N ASP A 123 6.71 -16.67 2.64
CA ASP A 123 7.63 -17.28 3.61
C ASP A 123 7.74 -16.44 4.90
N ILE A 124 7.91 -15.12 4.75
CA ILE A 124 7.99 -14.18 5.87
C ILE A 124 6.68 -14.16 6.66
N LEU A 125 5.54 -14.10 5.96
CA LEU A 125 4.22 -14.07 6.58
C LEU A 125 3.94 -15.38 7.34
N GLN A 126 4.27 -16.53 6.75
CA GLN A 126 4.12 -17.83 7.40
C GLN A 126 4.98 -17.94 8.67
N GLN A 127 6.24 -17.50 8.60
CA GLN A 127 7.13 -17.51 9.76
C GLN A 127 6.61 -16.58 10.88
N LEU A 128 6.25 -15.34 10.55
CA LEU A 128 5.74 -14.38 11.53
C LEU A 128 4.43 -14.84 12.17
N THR A 129 3.55 -15.45 11.37
CA THR A 129 2.30 -16.03 11.87
C THR A 129 2.58 -17.16 12.86
N ALA A 130 3.53 -18.05 12.57
CA ALA A 130 3.90 -19.14 13.46
C ALA A 130 4.56 -18.66 14.76
N GLU A 131 5.38 -17.61 14.70
CA GLU A 131 6.15 -17.11 15.84
C GLU A 131 5.36 -16.15 16.74
N GLN A 132 4.51 -15.30 16.15
CA GLN A 132 3.90 -14.16 16.84
C GLN A 132 2.37 -14.16 16.79
N GLY A 133 1.78 -15.00 15.95
CA GLY A 133 0.34 -15.04 15.71
C GLY A 133 -0.11 -14.11 14.57
N GLU A 134 -1.31 -14.38 14.06
CA GLU A 134 -1.88 -13.73 12.87
C GLU A 134 -2.09 -12.22 13.02
N THR A 135 -2.38 -11.75 14.24
CA THR A 135 -2.72 -10.34 14.52
C THR A 135 -1.59 -9.55 15.19
N ALA A 136 -0.41 -10.15 15.31
CA ALA A 136 0.78 -9.43 15.79
C ALA A 136 1.17 -8.32 14.80
N SER A 137 1.71 -7.22 15.33
CA SER A 137 2.00 -6.02 14.51
C SER A 137 2.92 -6.33 13.33
N ALA A 138 3.96 -7.15 13.52
CA ALA A 138 4.87 -7.53 12.44
C ALA A 138 4.19 -8.40 11.38
N THR A 139 3.33 -9.33 11.80
CA THR A 139 2.54 -10.18 10.90
C THR A 139 1.60 -9.35 10.03
N LEU A 140 0.94 -8.36 10.62
CA LEU A 140 0.05 -7.45 9.89
C LEU A 140 0.81 -6.57 8.88
N GLU A 141 2.03 -6.11 9.22
CA GLU A 141 2.89 -5.37 8.27
C GLU A 141 3.35 -6.26 7.10
N ALA A 142 3.71 -7.52 7.36
CA ALA A 142 4.06 -8.47 6.32
C ALA A 142 2.86 -8.81 5.41
N ALA A 143 1.67 -8.99 6.00
CA ALA A 143 0.45 -9.22 5.26
C ALA A 143 0.04 -8.00 4.40
N GLN A 144 0.24 -6.79 4.91
CA GLN A 144 0.07 -5.56 4.13
C GLN A 144 0.98 -5.57 2.91
N PHE A 145 2.27 -5.86 3.09
CA PHE A 145 3.21 -5.95 1.98
C PHE A 145 2.81 -7.02 0.94
N ARG A 146 2.33 -8.19 1.38
CA ARG A 146 1.84 -9.24 0.47
C ARG A 146 0.58 -8.83 -0.30
N ALA A 147 -0.33 -8.07 0.34
CA ALA A 147 -1.52 -7.51 -0.30
C ALA A 147 -1.15 -6.45 -1.35
N ASP A 148 -0.18 -5.58 -1.03
CA ASP A 148 0.37 -4.60 -1.96
C ASP A 148 0.97 -5.29 -3.20
N LEU A 149 1.76 -6.35 -3.01
CA LEU A 149 2.30 -7.15 -4.11
C LEU A 149 1.20 -7.78 -4.97
N ALA A 150 0.14 -8.31 -4.34
CA ALA A 150 -0.99 -8.90 -5.05
C ALA A 150 -1.69 -7.87 -5.96
N TYR A 151 -1.87 -6.64 -5.48
CA TYR A 151 -2.44 -5.59 -6.30
C TYR A 151 -1.54 -5.21 -7.47
N LEU A 152 -0.24 -5.06 -7.21
CA LEU A 152 0.74 -4.68 -8.24
C LEU A 152 0.97 -5.78 -9.28
N SER A 153 0.80 -7.06 -8.93
CA SER A 153 0.88 -8.20 -9.84
C SER A 153 -0.44 -8.49 -10.58
N GLY A 154 -1.54 -7.82 -10.22
CA GLY A 154 -2.87 -8.03 -10.80
C GLY A 154 -3.69 -9.15 -10.17
N GLU A 155 -3.24 -9.73 -9.05
CA GLU A 155 -4.01 -10.67 -8.20
C GLU A 155 -5.05 -9.91 -7.35
N PHE A 156 -5.95 -9.19 -8.01
CA PHE A 156 -6.91 -8.29 -7.35
C PHE A 156 -7.86 -9.01 -6.39
N ALA A 157 -8.17 -10.29 -6.62
CA ALA A 157 -9.05 -11.07 -5.75
C ALA A 157 -8.38 -11.31 -4.40
N PHE A 158 -7.12 -11.72 -4.43
CA PHE A 158 -6.30 -11.89 -3.24
C PHE A 158 -6.12 -10.55 -2.52
N ALA A 159 -5.73 -9.50 -3.25
CA ALA A 159 -5.57 -8.16 -2.68
C ALA A 159 -6.85 -7.66 -1.97
N THR A 160 -8.02 -7.89 -2.57
CA THR A 160 -9.32 -7.54 -1.99
C THR A 160 -9.54 -8.24 -0.64
N VAL A 161 -9.35 -9.56 -0.60
CA VAL A 161 -9.54 -10.36 0.62
C VAL A 161 -8.54 -9.94 1.70
N SER A 162 -7.26 -9.83 1.35
CA SER A 162 -6.19 -9.47 2.29
C SER A 162 -6.39 -8.08 2.88
N TRP A 163 -6.71 -7.07 2.07
CA TRP A 163 -6.96 -5.73 2.60
C TRP A 163 -8.27 -5.61 3.37
N THR A 164 -9.30 -6.41 3.03
CA THR A 164 -10.54 -6.49 3.83
C THR A 164 -10.22 -7.00 5.24
N TRP A 165 -9.43 -8.07 5.34
CA TRP A 165 -8.99 -8.61 6.63
C TRP A 165 -8.08 -7.63 7.39
N LEU A 166 -7.11 -7.01 6.71
CA LEU A 166 -6.20 -6.01 7.32
C LEU A 166 -6.97 -4.80 7.85
N ALA A 167 -8.00 -4.33 7.14
CA ALA A 167 -8.82 -3.22 7.61
C ALA A 167 -9.49 -3.53 8.95
N LEU A 168 -10.03 -4.74 9.11
CA LEU A 168 -10.63 -5.20 10.37
C LEU A 168 -9.57 -5.39 11.46
N ALA A 169 -8.43 -6.03 11.13
CA ALA A 169 -7.35 -6.24 12.09
C ALA A 169 -6.76 -4.90 12.62
N TRP A 170 -6.58 -3.91 11.74
CA TRP A 170 -6.16 -2.58 12.14
C TRP A 170 -7.23 -1.82 12.91
N PHE A 171 -8.52 -2.09 12.64
CA PHE A 171 -9.63 -1.49 13.36
C PHE A 171 -9.65 -1.98 14.81
N ASP A 172 -9.53 -3.28 15.03
CA ASP A 172 -9.48 -3.88 16.37
C ASP A 172 -8.28 -3.37 17.17
N ARG A 173 -7.13 -3.21 16.51
CA ARG A 173 -5.88 -2.82 17.17
C ARG A 173 -5.76 -1.32 17.45
N LEU A 174 -6.15 -0.48 16.49
CA LEU A 174 -5.88 0.97 16.52
C LEU A 174 -7.16 1.79 16.78
N GLY A 175 -8.33 1.19 16.59
CA GLY A 175 -9.64 1.82 16.70
C GLY A 175 -10.14 2.47 15.39
N PRO A 176 -11.39 2.98 15.42
CA PRO A 176 -12.01 3.62 14.27
C PRO A 176 -11.27 4.89 13.85
N GLY A 177 -11.31 5.18 12.55
CA GLY A 177 -10.84 6.46 12.00
C GLY A 177 -9.31 6.60 11.88
N LYS A 178 -8.55 5.56 12.22
CA LYS A 178 -7.10 5.54 12.05
C LYS A 178 -6.74 5.39 10.59
N ARG A 179 -5.66 6.08 10.19
CA ARG A 179 -5.18 6.18 8.81
C ARG A 179 -4.98 4.81 8.16
N ARG A 180 -4.20 3.93 8.80
CA ARG A 180 -3.93 2.57 8.32
C ARG A 180 -5.20 1.76 8.07
N THR A 181 -6.14 1.84 9.01
CA THR A 181 -7.44 1.19 8.90
C THR A 181 -8.24 1.69 7.69
N GLN A 182 -8.26 3.01 7.48
CA GLN A 182 -8.97 3.63 6.36
C GLN A 182 -8.31 3.31 5.01
N ILE A 183 -6.98 3.29 4.95
CA ILE A 183 -6.23 2.97 3.72
C ILE A 183 -6.47 1.53 3.32
N ALA A 184 -6.38 0.58 4.25
CA ALA A 184 -6.68 -0.82 3.95
C ALA A 184 -8.11 -0.99 3.40
N ALA A 185 -9.10 -0.32 4.00
CA ALA A 185 -10.48 -0.37 3.52
C ALA A 185 -10.64 0.21 2.10
N GLN A 186 -9.96 1.31 1.79
CA GLN A 186 -9.96 1.93 0.46
C GLN A 186 -9.28 1.04 -0.58
N ASN A 187 -8.12 0.50 -0.25
CA ASN A 187 -7.37 -0.39 -1.14
C ASN A 187 -8.16 -1.67 -1.45
N ALA A 188 -8.85 -2.25 -0.46
CA ALA A 188 -9.74 -3.39 -0.67
C ALA A 188 -10.84 -3.08 -1.68
N ALA A 189 -11.51 -1.93 -1.53
CA ALA A 189 -12.57 -1.52 -2.43
C ALA A 189 -12.03 -1.27 -3.85
N GLN A 190 -10.86 -0.65 -3.97
CA GLN A 190 -10.24 -0.40 -5.26
C GLN A 190 -9.82 -1.68 -5.97
N ALA A 191 -9.17 -2.63 -5.27
CA ALA A 191 -8.85 -3.94 -5.82
C ALA A 191 -10.11 -4.65 -6.34
N TRP A 192 -11.20 -4.60 -5.57
CA TRP A 192 -12.47 -5.20 -5.97
C TRP A 192 -13.04 -4.56 -7.25
N MET A 193 -12.87 -3.26 -7.43
CA MET A 193 -13.30 -2.57 -8.66
C MET A 193 -12.59 -3.06 -9.92
N HIS A 194 -11.37 -3.60 -9.80
CA HIS A 194 -10.62 -4.18 -10.92
C HIS A 194 -11.03 -5.62 -11.27
N LEU A 195 -11.78 -6.31 -10.40
CA LEU A 195 -12.18 -7.71 -10.63
C LEU A 195 -13.20 -7.86 -11.76
N PRO A 196 -13.18 -8.96 -12.55
CA PRO A 196 -14.29 -9.28 -13.43
C PRO A 196 -15.56 -9.63 -12.62
N PRO A 197 -16.78 -9.45 -13.17
CA PRO A 197 -18.03 -9.63 -12.40
C PRO A 197 -18.18 -10.98 -11.68
N HIS A 198 -17.68 -12.06 -12.29
CA HIS A 198 -17.78 -13.41 -11.73
C HIS A 198 -16.89 -13.63 -10.50
N GLU A 199 -15.78 -12.90 -10.38
CA GLU A 199 -14.91 -12.90 -9.18
C GLU A 199 -15.35 -11.84 -8.16
N ALA A 200 -15.90 -10.71 -8.63
CA ALA A 200 -16.34 -9.62 -7.78
C ALA A 200 -17.55 -10.01 -6.90
N GLY A 201 -18.52 -10.73 -7.46
CA GLY A 201 -19.77 -11.10 -6.77
C GLY A 201 -19.55 -11.81 -5.42
N PRO A 202 -18.77 -12.91 -5.38
CA PRO A 202 -18.48 -13.64 -4.14
C PRO A 202 -17.84 -12.81 -3.03
N LEU A 203 -17.02 -11.81 -3.37
CA LEU A 203 -16.27 -11.00 -2.40
C LEU A 203 -17.03 -9.77 -1.91
N ALA A 204 -18.14 -9.42 -2.55
CA ALA A 204 -18.80 -8.13 -2.32
C ALA A 204 -19.42 -8.01 -0.91
N SER A 205 -19.94 -9.11 -0.36
CA SER A 205 -20.63 -9.07 0.94
C SER A 205 -19.66 -8.76 2.08
N ASP A 206 -18.51 -9.42 2.12
CA ASP A 206 -17.50 -9.21 3.16
C ASP A 206 -16.88 -7.81 3.04
N LEU A 207 -16.62 -7.36 1.81
CA LEU A 207 -16.15 -6.00 1.54
C LEU A 207 -17.16 -4.94 2.04
N VAL A 208 -18.45 -5.10 1.73
CA VAL A 208 -19.48 -4.15 2.17
C VAL A 208 -19.60 -4.14 3.68
N ASN A 209 -19.58 -5.30 4.34
CA ASN A 209 -19.63 -5.41 5.79
C ASN A 209 -18.45 -4.68 6.44
N MET A 210 -17.23 -4.92 5.97
CA MET A 210 -16.04 -4.22 6.44
C MET A 210 -16.15 -2.70 6.22
N LEU A 211 -16.62 -2.24 5.05
CA LEU A 211 -16.78 -0.80 4.77
C LEU A 211 -17.84 -0.12 5.63
N MET A 212 -18.82 -0.86 6.16
CA MET A 212 -19.79 -0.34 7.13
C MET A 212 -19.21 -0.24 8.54
N GLU A 213 -18.30 -1.14 8.89
CA GLU A 213 -17.70 -1.23 10.22
C GLU A 213 -16.52 -0.28 10.40
N VAL A 214 -15.62 -0.25 9.42
CA VAL A 214 -14.32 0.43 9.51
C VAL A 214 -14.39 1.92 9.17
N ALA A 215 -15.25 2.28 8.22
CA ALA A 215 -15.25 3.61 7.65
C ALA A 215 -16.39 4.48 8.18
N ALA A 216 -16.10 5.76 8.41
CA ALA A 216 -17.13 6.75 8.71
C ALA A 216 -18.19 6.71 7.57
N PRO A 217 -19.49 6.59 7.89
CA PRO A 217 -20.54 6.31 6.91
C PRO A 217 -20.54 7.26 5.70
N GLU A 218 -20.13 8.50 5.91
CA GLU A 218 -20.05 9.56 4.90
C GLU A 218 -18.92 9.35 3.87
N ARG A 219 -17.74 8.85 4.30
CA ARG A 219 -16.57 8.66 3.42
C ARG A 219 -16.69 7.46 2.49
N THR A 220 -17.43 6.43 2.90
CA THR A 220 -17.65 5.21 2.09
C THR A 220 -18.99 5.17 1.38
N ALA A 221 -19.86 6.18 1.55
CA ALA A 221 -21.15 6.23 0.86
C ALA A 221 -21.01 6.14 -0.66
N THR A 222 -20.05 6.87 -1.24
CA THR A 222 -19.79 6.85 -2.69
C THR A 222 -19.31 5.48 -3.16
N ILE A 223 -18.37 4.85 -2.43
CA ILE A 223 -17.84 3.53 -2.76
C ILE A 223 -18.94 2.47 -2.63
N ARG A 224 -19.75 2.50 -1.56
CA ARG A 224 -20.89 1.59 -1.39
C ARG A 224 -21.92 1.74 -2.51
N ALA A 225 -22.23 2.97 -2.92
CA ALA A 225 -23.14 3.22 -4.04
C ALA A 225 -22.61 2.64 -5.35
N GLN A 226 -21.31 2.77 -5.61
CA GLN A 226 -20.66 2.18 -6.80
C GLN A 226 -20.70 0.65 -6.78
N ILE A 227 -20.42 0.02 -5.62
CA ILE A 227 -20.51 -1.43 -5.45
C ILE A 227 -21.96 -1.89 -5.72
N ALA A 228 -22.95 -1.26 -5.08
CA ALA A 228 -24.36 -1.61 -5.25
C ALA A 228 -24.84 -1.43 -6.71
N GLN A 229 -24.43 -0.34 -7.36
CA GLN A 229 -24.73 -0.11 -8.78
C GLN A 229 -24.14 -1.20 -9.68
N ARG A 230 -22.89 -1.61 -9.40
CA ARG A 230 -22.19 -2.63 -10.18
C ARG A 230 -22.81 -4.01 -10.01
N LEU A 231 -23.23 -4.37 -8.80
CA LEU A 231 -23.94 -5.62 -8.54
C LEU A 231 -25.35 -5.65 -9.16
N GLY A 232 -25.98 -4.49 -9.37
CA GLY A 232 -27.30 -4.35 -9.99
C GLY A 232 -27.30 -4.31 -11.52
N GLN A 233 -26.14 -4.28 -12.19
CA GLN A 233 -26.06 -4.29 -13.65
C GLN A 233 -26.16 -5.74 -14.16
N PRO A 234 -27.11 -6.06 -15.05
CA PRO A 234 -27.16 -7.39 -15.68
C PRO A 234 -25.92 -7.60 -16.54
N THR A 235 -25.23 -8.72 -16.36
CA THR A 235 -24.14 -9.17 -17.23
C THR A 235 -24.71 -9.47 -18.62
N ASN A 236 -24.42 -8.60 -19.59
CA ASN A 236 -24.62 -8.87 -21.01
C ASN A 236 -23.53 -9.80 -21.55
#